data_AF-A0AAJ2AC98-F1
#
_entry.id   AF-A0AAJ2AC98-F1
#
_cell.length_a   1.000
_cell.length_b   1.000
_cell.length_c   1.000
_cell.angle_alpha   90.00
_cell.angle_beta   90.00
_cell.angle_gamma   90.00
#
_symmetry.space_group_name_H-M   'P 1'
#
loop_
_entity.id
_entity.type
_entity.pdbx_description
1 polymer ?
#
loop_
_entity_poly.entity_id
_entity_poly.type
_entity_poly.pdbx_seq_one_letter_code
_entity_poly.pdbx_strand_id
1 'polypeptide(L)'
;MNNRAYETSPAQCSLWNRKKLRLQPESRRVLLALPERVLGASLASLFELKGFPAQLAADVSSARNIVEQWRPHVLFLDTRIGGSGNYALVRALREADDDATRLIIAMSGFLPEEPIAHLKEAGYDGHCRRPCPVWQMTDLLDEFFACHAVR
;
A
#
# COMPACT_ATOMS: atom_id res chain seq x y z
N MET A 1 30.62 10.84 -7.31
CA MET A 1 29.45 11.73 -7.15
C MET A 1 28.22 10.99 -7.68
N ASN A 2 27.54 10.21 -6.84
CA ASN A 2 26.32 9.51 -7.25
C ASN A 2 25.14 10.46 -7.08
N ASN A 3 24.70 11.06 -8.18
CA ASN A 3 23.42 11.75 -8.26
C ASN A 3 22.31 10.74 -7.93
N ARG A 4 21.78 10.77 -6.70
CA ARG A 4 20.49 10.17 -6.36
C ARG A 4 19.40 11.00 -7.03
N ALA A 5 19.25 10.86 -8.35
CA ALA A 5 18.25 11.56 -9.17
C ALA A 5 16.80 11.04 -8.97
N TYR A 6 16.50 10.50 -7.78
CA TYR A 6 15.17 10.15 -7.34
C TYR A 6 14.94 10.86 -6.01
N GLU A 7 14.90 12.19 -6.05
CA GLU A 7 14.27 12.94 -4.98
C GLU A 7 12.88 12.34 -4.73
N THR A 8 12.51 12.23 -3.46
CA THR A 8 11.21 11.79 -2.98
C THR A 8 10.15 12.75 -3.52
N SER A 9 9.75 12.57 -4.78
CA SER A 9 8.77 13.42 -5.41
C SER A 9 7.40 13.05 -4.83
N PRO A 10 6.65 14.01 -4.28
CA PRO A 10 5.26 13.79 -3.88
C PRO A 10 4.39 13.26 -5.02
N ALA A 11 4.82 13.42 -6.28
CA ALA A 11 4.18 12.83 -7.44
C ALA A 11 4.29 11.31 -7.51
N GLN A 12 5.33 10.72 -6.91
CA GLN A 12 5.57 9.26 -6.93
C GLN A 12 4.90 8.56 -5.76
N CYS A 13 5.09 9.04 -4.52
CA CYS A 13 4.36 8.46 -3.40
C CYS A 13 4.07 9.51 -2.31
N SER A 14 2.83 9.52 -1.79
CA SER A 14 2.37 10.49 -0.81
C SER A 14 1.25 9.93 0.05
N LEU A 15 1.23 10.30 1.33
CA LEU A 15 0.12 10.10 2.25
C LEU A 15 -0.55 11.44 2.56
N TRP A 16 -1.86 11.53 2.39
CA TRP A 16 -2.65 12.68 2.84
C TRP A 16 -3.42 12.40 4.14
N ASN A 17 -3.63 11.13 4.49
CA ASN A 17 -4.17 10.72 5.79
C ASN A 17 -3.08 9.95 6.57
N ARG A 18 -2.29 10.69 7.36
CA ARG A 18 -1.14 10.14 8.07
C ARG A 18 -1.60 9.57 9.41
N LYS A 19 -1.52 8.25 9.54
CA LYS A 19 -1.85 7.50 10.75
C LYS A 19 -0.57 6.91 11.35
N LYS A 20 -0.58 6.58 12.64
CA LYS A 20 0.53 5.90 13.31
C LYS A 20 0.03 4.79 14.21
N LEU A 21 0.63 3.61 14.10
CA LEU A 21 0.27 2.44 14.88
C LEU A 21 1.52 1.68 15.33
N ARG A 22 1.83 1.72 16.63
CA ARG A 22 2.99 0.98 17.17
C ARG A 22 2.61 -0.47 17.41
N LEU A 23 3.32 -1.39 16.73
CA LEU A 23 3.17 -2.83 16.88
C LEU A 23 4.54 -3.51 16.97
N GLN A 24 4.55 -4.72 17.53
CA GLN A 24 5.69 -5.62 17.44
C GLN A 24 5.93 -6.02 15.96
N PRO A 25 7.19 -6.20 15.52
CA PRO A 25 7.53 -6.48 14.11
C PRO A 25 6.69 -7.57 13.45
N GLU A 26 6.44 -8.66 14.15
CA GLU A 26 5.71 -9.86 13.68
C GLU A 26 4.22 -9.58 13.47
N SER A 27 3.71 -8.49 14.06
CA SER A 27 2.33 -8.05 13.91
C SER A 27 2.14 -6.99 12.82
N ARG A 28 3.21 -6.48 12.18
CA ARG A 28 3.16 -5.41 11.17
C ARG A 28 2.78 -5.96 9.78
N ARG A 29 1.58 -6.54 9.72
CA ARG A 29 1.04 -7.23 8.55
C ARG A 29 0.69 -6.28 7.41
N VAL A 30 1.22 -6.57 6.22
CA VAL A 30 1.04 -5.80 4.99
C VAL A 30 0.39 -6.67 3.92
N LEU A 31 -0.66 -6.17 3.27
CA LEU A 31 -1.25 -6.80 2.09
C LEU A 31 -0.84 -6.03 0.83
N LEU A 32 -0.33 -6.77 -0.15
CA LEU A 32 -0.15 -6.32 -1.52
C LEU A 32 -1.28 -6.91 -2.36
N ALA A 33 -2.17 -6.09 -2.91
CA ALA A 33 -3.21 -6.55 -3.82
C ALA A 33 -2.84 -6.10 -5.25
N LEU A 34 -2.13 -6.97 -5.97
CA LEU A 34 -1.53 -6.69 -7.29
C LEU A 34 -1.87 -7.83 -8.27
N PRO A 35 -2.40 -7.55 -9.46
CA PRO A 35 -2.75 -8.60 -10.42
C PRO A 35 -1.51 -9.31 -11.00
N GLU A 36 -0.36 -8.64 -11.08
CA GLU A 36 0.89 -9.24 -11.54
C GLU A 36 1.53 -10.14 -10.48
N ARG A 37 1.17 -11.44 -10.49
CA ARG A 37 1.61 -12.44 -9.49
C ARG A 37 3.12 -12.48 -9.21
N VAL A 38 3.95 -12.50 -10.25
CA VAL A 38 5.41 -12.60 -10.11
C VAL A 38 5.98 -11.35 -9.44
N LEU A 39 5.57 -10.17 -9.93
CA LEU A 39 6.02 -8.89 -9.37
C LEU A 39 5.56 -8.73 -7.92
N GLY A 40 4.28 -9.07 -7.66
CA GLY A 40 3.72 -9.02 -6.32
C GLY A 40 4.41 -9.96 -5.35
N ALA A 41 4.77 -11.19 -5.78
CA ALA A 41 5.49 -12.14 -4.95
C ALA A 41 6.90 -11.64 -4.61
N SER A 42 7.62 -11.10 -5.59
CA SER A 42 8.93 -10.49 -5.35
C SER A 42 8.85 -9.30 -4.39
N LEU A 43 7.84 -8.44 -4.53
CA LEU A 43 7.65 -7.31 -3.62
C LEU A 43 7.29 -7.76 -2.20
N ALA A 44 6.45 -8.80 -2.06
CA ALA A 44 6.13 -9.39 -0.77
C ALA A 44 7.39 -9.90 -0.06
N SER A 45 8.23 -10.67 -0.76
CA SER A 45 9.51 -11.15 -0.20
C SER A 45 10.45 -10.00 0.19
N LEU A 46 10.48 -8.91 -0.56
CA LEU A 46 11.27 -7.72 -0.19
C LEU A 46 10.74 -7.04 1.08
N PHE A 47 9.42 -7.00 1.29
CA PHE A 47 8.84 -6.48 2.53
C PHE A 47 9.13 -7.40 3.72
N GLU A 48 9.06 -8.71 3.55
CA GLU A 48 9.43 -9.68 4.58
C GLU A 48 10.90 -9.53 4.99
N LEU A 49 11.82 -9.39 4.02
CA LEU A 49 13.24 -9.12 4.28
C LEU A 49 13.48 -7.80 5.03
N LYS A 50 12.52 -6.87 4.97
CA LYS A 50 12.52 -5.59 5.71
C LYS A 50 11.80 -5.66 7.05
N GLY A 51 11.35 -6.85 7.46
CA GLY A 51 10.69 -7.07 8.75
C GLY A 51 9.20 -6.76 8.75
N PHE A 52 8.57 -6.70 7.57
CA PHE A 52 7.12 -6.55 7.43
C PHE A 52 6.54 -7.85 6.87
N PRO A 53 5.87 -8.67 7.69
CA PRO A 53 5.11 -9.81 7.18
C PRO A 53 4.17 -9.37 6.08
N ALA A 54 4.27 -9.98 4.89
CA ALA A 54 3.55 -9.54 3.70
C ALA A 54 2.82 -10.69 3.02
N GLN A 55 1.59 -10.43 2.56
CA GLN A 55 0.84 -11.38 1.72
C GLN A 55 0.45 -10.74 0.39
N LEU A 56 0.30 -11.57 -0.63
CA LEU A 56 -0.14 -11.17 -1.97
C LEU A 56 -1.57 -11.65 -2.23
N ALA A 57 -2.43 -10.73 -2.67
CA ALA A 57 -3.69 -11.01 -3.35
C ALA A 57 -3.58 -10.66 -4.83
N ALA A 58 -3.96 -11.59 -5.70
CA ALA A 58 -3.93 -11.37 -7.15
C ALA A 58 -5.26 -10.89 -7.74
N ASP A 59 -6.32 -10.90 -6.93
CA ASP A 59 -7.67 -10.51 -7.32
C ASP A 59 -8.46 -9.97 -6.11
N VAL A 60 -9.64 -9.41 -6.37
CA VAL A 60 -10.49 -8.81 -5.35
C VAL A 60 -10.93 -9.84 -4.30
N SER A 61 -11.25 -11.06 -4.73
CA SER A 61 -11.75 -12.11 -3.84
C SER A 61 -10.69 -12.54 -2.82
N SER A 62 -9.46 -12.79 -3.29
CA SER A 62 -8.32 -13.11 -2.42
C SER A 62 -7.95 -11.95 -1.50
N ALA A 63 -8.03 -10.70 -1.99
CA ALA A 63 -7.76 -9.52 -1.16
C ALA A 63 -8.77 -9.43 0.01
N ARG A 64 -10.06 -9.60 -0.27
CA ARG A 64 -11.11 -9.59 0.76
C ARG A 64 -10.91 -10.70 1.78
N ASN A 65 -10.63 -11.92 1.32
CA ASN A 65 -10.41 -13.06 2.20
C ASN A 65 -9.20 -12.83 3.14
N ILE A 66 -8.09 -12.32 2.61
CA ILE A 66 -6.90 -12.01 3.44
C ILE A 66 -7.21 -10.88 4.43
N VAL A 67 -7.97 -9.85 4.03
CA VAL A 67 -8.36 -8.79 4.95
C VAL A 67 -9.17 -9.33 6.13
N GLU A 68 -10.16 -10.18 5.85
CA GLU A 68 -11.04 -10.75 6.87
C GLU A 68 -10.30 -11.68 7.82
N GLN A 69 -9.48 -12.59 7.27
CA GLN A 69 -8.83 -13.65 8.05
C GLN A 69 -7.53 -13.18 8.73
N TRP A 70 -6.70 -12.41 8.03
CA TRP A 70 -5.37 -12.05 8.47
C TRP A 70 -5.27 -10.61 9.00
N ARG A 71 -6.29 -9.77 8.75
CA ARG A 71 -6.41 -8.39 9.29
C ARG A 71 -5.11 -7.58 9.13
N PRO A 72 -4.67 -7.29 7.90
CA PRO A 72 -3.50 -6.46 7.63
C PRO A 72 -3.73 -5.01 8.08
N HIS A 73 -2.66 -4.35 8.50
CA HIS A 73 -2.70 -2.95 8.95
C HIS A 73 -2.38 -1.97 7.82
N VAL A 74 -1.62 -2.41 6.82
CA VAL A 74 -1.34 -1.63 5.62
C VAL A 74 -1.73 -2.43 4.38
N LEU A 75 -2.47 -1.80 3.48
CA LEU A 75 -2.93 -2.39 2.22
C LEU A 75 -2.41 -1.54 1.06
N PHE A 76 -1.57 -2.11 0.21
CA PHE A 76 -1.22 -1.52 -1.09
C PHE A 76 -2.11 -2.14 -2.15
N LEU A 77 -3.08 -1.38 -2.68
CA LEU A 77 -4.07 -1.89 -3.63
C LEU A 77 -3.82 -1.34 -5.03
N ASP A 78 -3.55 -2.21 -6.01
CA ASP A 78 -3.56 -1.83 -7.43
C ASP A 78 -4.93 -1.29 -7.80
N THR A 79 -4.98 -0.10 -8.39
CA THR A 79 -6.25 0.53 -8.75
C THR A 79 -6.97 -0.14 -9.92
N ARG A 80 -6.30 -1.09 -10.59
CA ARG A 80 -6.86 -1.94 -11.63
C ARG A 80 -7.42 -3.26 -11.07
N ILE A 81 -7.20 -3.58 -9.80
CA ILE A 81 -7.70 -4.81 -9.20
C ILE A 81 -9.23 -4.75 -9.08
N GLY A 82 -9.93 -5.52 -9.90
CA GLY A 82 -11.40 -5.47 -10.00
C GLY A 82 -11.97 -4.53 -11.07
N GLY A 83 -11.11 -3.96 -11.92
CA GLY A 83 -11.50 -3.05 -13.01
C GLY A 83 -11.16 -1.59 -12.70
N SER A 84 -10.42 -0.96 -13.60
CA SER A 84 -9.89 0.40 -13.43
C SER A 84 -11.00 1.43 -13.17
N GLY A 85 -10.81 2.31 -12.18
CA GLY A 85 -11.66 3.47 -11.92
C GLY A 85 -12.93 3.22 -11.12
N ASN A 86 -13.28 1.96 -10.79
CA ASN A 86 -14.47 1.70 -9.96
C ASN A 86 -14.21 1.84 -8.45
N TYR A 87 -12.96 1.66 -8.02
CA TYR A 87 -12.52 1.73 -6.62
C TYR A 87 -13.42 0.97 -5.61
N ALA A 88 -14.15 -0.05 -6.08
CA ALA A 88 -15.21 -0.68 -5.30
C ALA A 88 -14.65 -1.40 -4.06
N LEU A 89 -13.45 -1.98 -4.19
CA LEU A 89 -12.78 -2.66 -3.09
C LEU A 89 -12.44 -1.70 -1.94
N VAL A 90 -11.85 -0.53 -2.21
CA VAL A 90 -11.49 0.41 -1.13
C VAL A 90 -12.73 0.99 -0.46
N ARG A 91 -13.80 1.28 -1.22
CA ARG A 91 -15.07 1.76 -0.66
C ARG A 91 -15.68 0.73 0.30
N ALA A 92 -15.77 -0.53 -0.14
CA ALA A 92 -16.28 -1.62 0.70
C ALA A 92 -15.41 -1.87 1.94
N LEU A 93 -14.08 -1.73 1.82
CA LEU A 93 -13.17 -1.87 2.95
C LEU A 93 -13.34 -0.75 3.98
N ARG A 94 -13.67 0.47 3.55
CA ARG A 94 -13.94 1.60 4.46
C ARG A 94 -15.27 1.51 5.16
N GLU A 95 -16.28 0.91 4.54
CA GLU A 95 -17.57 0.67 5.19
C GLU A 95 -17.49 -0.38 6.32
N ALA A 96 -16.55 -1.33 6.21
CA ALA A 96 -16.45 -2.48 7.10
C ALA A 96 -15.47 -2.31 8.28
N ASP A 97 -14.68 -1.24 8.33
CA ASP A 97 -13.47 -1.19 9.14
C ASP A 97 -13.37 0.04 10.03
N ASP A 98 -12.62 -0.09 11.13
CA ASP A 98 -12.27 1.04 11.98
C ASP A 98 -11.13 1.84 11.31
N ASP A 99 -11.47 3.02 10.80
CA ASP A 99 -10.58 3.89 10.04
C ASP A 99 -9.27 4.23 10.80
N ALA A 100 -9.25 4.16 12.13
CA ALA A 100 -8.10 4.54 12.94
C ALA A 100 -6.88 3.59 12.79
N THR A 101 -7.09 2.31 12.45
CA THR A 101 -6.03 1.28 12.55
C THR A 101 -5.50 0.75 11.22
N ARG A 102 -6.12 1.15 10.10
CA ARG A 102 -5.77 0.68 8.76
C ARG A 102 -5.36 1.80 7.83
N LEU A 103 -4.22 1.60 7.17
CA LEU A 103 -3.70 2.42 6.09
C LEU A 103 -3.97 1.76 4.74
N ILE A 104 -4.67 2.43 3.83
CA ILE A 104 -4.95 1.93 2.46
C ILE A 104 -4.30 2.85 1.44
N ILE A 105 -3.33 2.32 0.69
CA ILE A 105 -2.51 3.06 -0.27
C ILE A 105 -2.82 2.58 -1.69
N ALA A 106 -3.13 3.50 -2.59
CA ALA A 106 -3.36 3.20 -3.99
C ALA A 106 -2.05 2.92 -4.73
N MET A 107 -1.96 1.79 -5.45
CA MET A 107 -0.89 1.46 -6.38
C MET A 107 -1.32 1.79 -7.82
N SER A 108 -1.35 3.07 -8.15
CA SER A 108 -1.89 3.56 -9.43
C SER A 108 -0.84 3.63 -10.53
N GLY A 109 -1.27 3.57 -11.79
CA GLY A 109 -0.39 3.80 -12.95
C GLY A 109 -0.04 5.27 -13.12
N PHE A 110 1.04 5.55 -13.88
CA PHE A 110 1.41 6.91 -14.28
C PHE A 110 0.65 7.40 -15.53
N LEU A 111 0.15 6.48 -16.37
CA LEU A 111 -0.48 6.81 -17.65
C LEU A 111 -1.68 5.88 -17.94
N PRO A 112 -2.91 6.42 -18.11
CA PRO A 112 -3.29 7.78 -17.68
C PRO A 112 -3.10 7.93 -16.17
N GLU A 113 -2.68 9.12 -15.72
CA GLU A 113 -2.54 9.39 -14.30
C GLU A 113 -3.92 9.41 -13.63
N GLU A 114 -4.13 8.57 -12.62
CA GLU A 114 -5.40 8.58 -11.89
C GLU A 114 -5.49 9.80 -10.98
N PRO A 115 -6.50 10.67 -11.10
CA PRO A 115 -6.57 11.89 -10.29
C PRO A 115 -6.54 11.62 -8.78
N ILE A 116 -5.68 12.35 -8.06
CA ILE A 116 -5.59 12.25 -6.59
C ILE A 116 -6.94 12.54 -5.92
N ALA A 117 -7.76 13.43 -6.49
CA ALA A 117 -9.10 13.73 -6.00
C ALA A 117 -9.98 12.46 -5.97
N HIS A 118 -9.98 11.65 -7.04
CA HIS A 118 -10.75 10.42 -7.08
C HIS A 118 -10.24 9.38 -6.07
N LEU A 119 -8.92 9.29 -5.87
CA LEU A 119 -8.34 8.40 -4.87
C LEU A 119 -8.77 8.80 -3.45
N LYS A 120 -8.77 10.11 -3.16
CA LYS A 120 -9.27 10.65 -1.88
C LYS A 120 -10.75 10.34 -1.67
N GLU A 121 -11.59 10.63 -2.68
CA GLU A 121 -13.03 10.38 -2.64
C GLU A 121 -13.38 8.89 -2.51
N ALA A 122 -12.53 8.00 -3.02
CA ALA A 122 -12.69 6.56 -2.87
C ALA A 122 -12.29 6.03 -1.48
N GLY A 123 -11.57 6.83 -0.68
CA GLY A 123 -11.16 6.48 0.68
C GLY A 123 -9.73 5.93 0.80
N TYR A 124 -8.86 6.15 -0.19
CA TYR A 124 -7.43 5.90 0.01
C TYR A 124 -6.83 6.91 1.00
N ASP A 125 -5.80 6.52 1.74
CA ASP A 125 -5.01 7.38 2.63
C ASP A 125 -3.79 8.01 1.93
N GLY A 126 -3.43 7.44 0.78
CA GLY A 126 -2.29 7.86 -0.01
C GLY A 126 -2.18 7.08 -1.31
N HIS A 127 -1.12 7.33 -2.05
CA HIS A 127 -0.82 6.62 -3.29
C HIS A 127 0.67 6.41 -3.44
N CYS A 128 1.05 5.34 -4.15
CA CYS A 128 2.33 5.16 -4.79
C CYS A 128 2.08 4.91 -6.30
N ARG A 129 2.53 5.82 -7.16
CA ARG A 129 2.50 5.70 -8.62
C ARG A 129 3.54 4.71 -9.09
N ARG A 130 3.17 3.84 -10.01
CA ARG A 130 4.12 2.93 -10.66
C ARG A 130 4.82 3.60 -11.85
N PRO A 131 6.14 3.41 -12.03
CA PRO A 131 7.04 2.64 -11.16
C PRO A 131 7.32 3.36 -9.82
N CYS A 132 7.17 2.65 -8.70
CA CYS A 132 7.50 3.13 -7.35
C CYS A 132 8.66 2.29 -6.81
N PRO A 133 9.79 2.89 -6.42
CA PRO A 133 10.85 2.17 -5.73
C PRO A 133 10.39 1.58 -4.39
N VAL A 134 10.84 0.36 -4.09
CA VAL A 134 10.46 -0.36 -2.86
C VAL A 134 10.84 0.40 -1.60
N TRP A 135 11.98 1.11 -1.61
CA TRP A 135 12.44 1.88 -0.46
C TRP A 135 11.47 3.02 -0.08
N GLN A 136 10.80 3.65 -1.05
CA GLN A 136 9.78 4.66 -0.76
C GLN A 136 8.55 4.03 -0.09
N MET A 137 8.16 2.83 -0.53
CA MET A 137 7.05 2.10 0.07
C MET A 137 7.39 1.66 1.51
N THR A 138 8.62 1.22 1.77
CA THR A 138 9.05 0.84 3.12
C THR A 138 9.22 2.05 4.03
N ASP A 139 9.61 3.22 3.51
CA ASP A 139 9.61 4.47 4.30
C ASP A 139 8.20 4.82 4.81
N LEU A 140 7.16 4.58 4.01
CA LEU A 140 5.77 4.75 4.46
C LEU A 140 5.39 3.75 5.56
N LEU A 141 5.86 2.50 5.47
CA LEU A 141 5.62 1.49 6.49
C LEU A 141 6.34 1.84 7.79
N ASP A 142 7.60 2.28 7.72
CA ASP A 142 8.36 2.74 8.88
C ASP A 142 7.69 3.95 9.55
N GLU A 143 7.21 4.91 8.76
CA GLU A 143 6.46 6.06 9.27
C GLU A 143 5.18 5.63 9.99
N PHE A 144 4.36 4.79 9.34
CA PHE A 144 3.09 4.32 9.88
C PHE A 144 3.29 3.47 11.14
N PHE A 145 4.22 2.51 11.13
CA PHE A 145 4.48 1.67 12.29
C PHE A 145 5.34 2.35 13.36
N ALA A 146 5.79 3.58 13.11
CA ALA A 146 6.72 4.36 13.93
C ALA A 146 7.99 3.56 14.30
N CYS A 147 8.51 2.83 13.32
CA CYS A 147 9.74 2.05 13.45
C CYS A 147 10.92 2.97 13.20
N HIS A 148 11.86 3.01 14.14
CA HIS A 148 13.13 3.68 13.87
C HIS A 148 13.97 2.73 13.02
N ALA A 149 14.23 3.10 11.77
CA ALA A 149 15.22 2.41 10.97
C ALA A 149 16.57 2.52 11.69
N VAL A 150 17.10 1.40 12.18
CA VAL A 150 18.55 1.28 12.40
C VAL A 150 19.15 1.24 11.00
N ARG A 151 19.50 2.42 10.50
CA ARG A 151 20.10 2.62 9.18
C ARG A 151 21.54 2.15 9.15
#